data_AF-A0A7V1EKC1-F1
#
_entry.id   AF-A0A7V1EKC1-F1
#
_cell.length_a   1.000
_cell.length_b   1.000
_cell.length_c   1.000
_cell.angle_alpha   90.00
_cell.angle_beta   90.00
_cell.angle_gamma   90.00
#
_symmetry.space_group_name_H-M   'P 1'
#
loop_
_entity.id
_entity.type
_entity.pdbx_description
1 polymer ?
#
loop_
_entity_poly.entity_id
_entity_poly.type
_entity_poly.pdbx_seq_one_letter_code
_entity_poly.pdbx_strand_id
1 'polypeptide(L)'
;MFCGTKSGRDVDKFTECNLTAEQASTVQAPTIAQCPIVYECELVHSNDVISDRLDEKILAEAYGGGDLHRFYYGRILGAFAAPDAAERLV
;
A
#
# COMPACT_ATOMS: atom_id res chain seq x y z
N MET A 1 -0.14 4.06 15.70
CA MET A 1 -0.43 3.25 14.50
C MET A 1 -1.89 3.52 14.08
N PHE A 2 -2.11 4.44 13.14
CA PHE A 2 -3.45 4.82 12.67
C PHE A 2 -3.73 4.28 11.26
N CYS A 3 -2.84 4.60 10.32
CA CYS A 3 -2.81 4.01 8.98
C CYS A 3 -2.44 2.52 9.07
N GLY A 4 -3.48 1.66 9.13
CA GLY A 4 -3.35 0.21 9.30
C GLY A 4 -4.37 -0.37 10.27
N THR A 5 -4.95 0.44 11.16
CA THR A 5 -5.95 0.01 12.14
C THR A 5 -7.34 0.62 11.90
N LYS A 6 -7.42 1.71 11.12
CA LYS A 6 -8.66 2.36 10.70
C LYS A 6 -8.87 2.26 9.19
N SER A 7 -10.13 2.11 8.77
CA SER A 7 -10.51 2.04 7.36
C SER A 7 -10.65 3.44 6.76
N GLY A 8 -10.06 3.67 5.58
CA GLY A 8 -10.24 4.93 4.85
C GLY A 8 -11.65 5.13 4.29
N ARG A 9 -12.51 4.11 4.38
CA ARG A 9 -13.94 4.21 4.06
C ARG A 9 -14.67 5.14 5.03
N ASP A 10 -14.23 5.14 6.29
CA ASP A 10 -14.96 5.77 7.40
C ASP A 10 -14.25 7.03 7.92
N VAL A 11 -12.96 7.20 7.60
CA VAL A 11 -12.15 8.35 8.03
C VAL A 11 -11.24 8.84 6.92
N ASP A 12 -11.02 10.16 6.85
CA ASP A 12 -9.95 10.74 6.05
C ASP A 12 -8.62 10.65 6.80
N LYS A 13 -7.78 9.70 6.38
CA LYS A 13 -6.47 9.46 7.01
C LYS A 13 -5.49 10.62 6.83
N PHE A 14 -5.62 11.43 5.78
CA PHE A 14 -4.73 12.57 5.60
C PHE A 14 -4.99 13.62 6.67
N THR A 15 -6.27 13.97 6.86
CA THR A 15 -6.70 14.89 7.91
C THR A 15 -6.34 14.37 9.30
N GLU A 16 -6.72 13.12 9.63
CA GLU A 16 -6.51 12.54 10.97
C GLU A 16 -5.04 12.40 11.36
N CYS A 17 -4.16 12.21 10.37
CA CYS A 17 -2.73 12.05 10.61
C CYS A 17 -1.91 13.31 10.31
N ASN A 18 -2.55 14.44 9.98
CA ASN A 18 -1.88 15.66 9.51
C ASN A 18 -0.87 15.39 8.37
N LEU A 19 -1.25 14.50 7.44
CA LEU A 19 -0.46 14.20 6.25
C LEU A 19 -0.85 15.11 5.10
N THR A 20 0.11 15.47 4.27
CA THR A 20 -0.10 16.32 3.11
C THR A 20 -0.07 15.46 1.86
N ALA A 21 -1.20 15.43 1.15
CA ALA A 21 -1.27 14.82 -0.17
C ALA A 21 -0.57 15.72 -1.21
N GLU A 22 0.30 15.13 -2.02
CA GLU A 22 0.97 15.80 -3.13
C GLU A 22 0.66 15.10 -4.45
N GLN A 23 0.74 15.84 -5.55
CA GLN A 23 0.55 15.28 -6.88
C GLN A 23 1.77 14.44 -7.27
N ALA A 24 1.53 13.20 -7.67
CA ALA A 24 2.55 12.31 -8.22
C ALA A 24 3.01 12.75 -9.62
N SER A 25 4.22 12.35 -10.01
CA SER A 25 4.83 12.72 -11.29
C SER A 25 4.35 11.85 -12.45
N THR A 26 4.04 10.58 -12.20
CA THR A 26 3.80 9.53 -13.21
C THR A 26 2.46 8.82 -13.06
N VAL A 27 1.76 9.01 -11.93
CA VAL A 27 0.47 8.34 -11.62
C VAL A 27 -0.58 9.32 -11.10
N GLN A 28 -1.85 8.89 -11.06
CA GLN A 28 -2.96 9.72 -10.52
C GLN A 28 -3.08 9.65 -8.99
N ALA A 29 -2.57 8.59 -8.36
CA ALA A 29 -2.61 8.44 -6.91
C ALA A 29 -1.73 9.51 -6.24
N PRO A 30 -2.17 10.11 -5.12
CA PRO A 30 -1.36 11.12 -4.44
C PRO A 30 -0.15 10.47 -3.74
N THR A 31 0.91 11.25 -3.61
CA THR A 31 2.04 10.94 -2.72
C THR A 31 1.83 11.58 -1.35
N ILE A 32 2.66 11.23 -0.37
CA ILE A 32 2.65 11.84 0.96
C ILE A 32 3.93 12.67 1.08
N ALA A 33 3.80 13.99 1.22
CA ALA A 33 4.94 14.93 1.30
C ALA A 33 5.94 14.56 2.40
N GLN A 34 5.43 14.01 3.49
CA GLN A 34 6.22 13.60 4.65
C GLN A 34 6.94 12.26 4.44
N CYS A 35 6.81 11.55 3.32
CA CYS A 35 7.57 10.32 3.06
C CYS A 35 8.96 10.66 2.49
N PRO A 36 10.07 10.14 3.05
CA PRO A 36 11.42 10.41 2.54
C PRO A 36 11.69 9.76 1.18
N ILE A 37 11.01 8.65 0.86
CA ILE A 37 11.08 7.96 -0.43
C ILE A 37 9.67 7.58 -0.87
N VAL A 38 9.38 7.77 -2.16
CA VAL A 38 8.13 7.35 -2.80
C VAL A 38 8.44 6.56 -4.07
N TYR A 39 7.80 5.41 -4.21
CA TYR A 39 7.80 4.64 -5.45
C TYR A 39 6.44 4.81 -6.12
N GLU A 40 6.45 5.36 -7.32
CA GLU A 40 5.24 5.46 -8.13
C GLU A 40 5.16 4.23 -9.04
N CYS A 41 4.02 3.54 -8.98
CA CYS A 41 3.85 2.24 -9.62
C CYS A 41 2.56 2.18 -10.44
N GLU A 42 2.63 1.50 -11.58
CA GLU A 42 1.45 1.12 -12.37
C GLU A 42 1.13 -0.37 -12.14
N LEU A 43 -0.16 -0.68 -12.01
CA LEU A 43 -0.62 -2.06 -11.90
C LEU A 43 -0.44 -2.78 -13.25
N VAL A 44 0.39 -3.82 -13.28
CA VAL A 44 0.61 -4.63 -14.50
C VAL A 44 -0.02 -6.01 -14.42
N HIS A 45 -0.27 -6.53 -13.23
CA HIS A 45 -0.93 -7.81 -13.04
C HIS A 45 -1.57 -7.92 -11.65
N SER A 46 -2.63 -8.71 -11.53
CA SER A 46 -3.15 -9.16 -10.24
C SER A 46 -3.69 -10.57 -10.35
N ASN A 47 -3.62 -11.33 -9.25
CA ASN A 47 -4.26 -12.62 -9.14
C ASN A 47 -4.80 -12.85 -7.72
N ASP A 48 -5.80 -13.73 -7.62
CA ASP A 48 -6.37 -14.16 -6.35
C ASP A 48 -5.70 -15.43 -5.86
N VAL A 49 -5.62 -15.57 -4.53
CA VAL A 49 -5.39 -16.88 -3.91
C VAL A 49 -6.64 -17.73 -4.10
N ILE A 50 -6.46 -18.89 -4.70
CA ILE A 50 -7.54 -19.86 -4.93
C ILE A 50 -7.60 -20.80 -3.74
N SER A 51 -8.70 -20.77 -3.00
CA SER A 51 -8.93 -21.61 -1.80
C SER A 51 -8.62 -23.08 -2.05
N ASP A 52 -9.09 -23.60 -3.18
CA ASP A 52 -8.99 -25.03 -3.53
C ASP A 52 -7.56 -25.46 -3.88
N ARG A 53 -6.63 -24.50 -3.96
CA ARG A 53 -5.20 -24.72 -4.21
C ARG A 53 -4.33 -24.33 -3.02
N LEU A 54 -4.95 -24.00 -1.88
CA LEU A 54 -4.27 -23.67 -0.64
C LEU A 54 -4.34 -24.84 0.33
N ASP A 55 -3.28 -25.05 1.10
CA ASP A 55 -3.26 -26.06 2.16
C ASP A 55 -4.40 -25.82 3.16
N GLU A 56 -5.12 -26.89 3.51
CA GLU A 56 -6.33 -26.82 4.34
C GLU A 56 -6.07 -26.21 5.73
N LYS A 57 -4.89 -26.47 6.31
CA LYS A 57 -4.52 -25.92 7.62
C LYS A 57 -4.27 -24.42 7.51
N ILE A 58 -3.57 -23.97 6.47
CA ILE A 58 -3.34 -22.54 6.21
C ILE A 58 -4.68 -21.84 5.97
N LEU A 59 -5.56 -22.45 5.17
CA LEU A 59 -6.89 -21.91 4.90
C LEU A 59 -7.69 -21.75 6.19
N ALA A 60 -7.68 -22.75 7.09
CA ALA A 60 -8.40 -22.70 8.35
C ALA A 60 -7.82 -21.66 9.33
N GLU A 61 -6.50 -21.58 9.48
CA GLU A 61 -5.84 -20.71 10.46
C GLU A 61 -5.80 -19.24 10.03
N ALA A 62 -5.53 -18.97 8.74
CA ALA A 62 -5.34 -17.60 8.24
C ALA A 62 -6.57 -17.03 7.52
N TYR A 63 -7.44 -17.88 6.98
CA TYR A 63 -8.53 -17.49 6.06
C TYR A 63 -9.89 -18.10 6.41
N GLY A 64 -10.11 -18.54 7.66
CA GLY A 64 -11.38 -19.14 8.08
C GLY A 64 -12.61 -18.26 7.90
N GLY A 65 -12.44 -16.96 7.63
CA GLY A 65 -13.50 -16.00 7.29
C GLY A 65 -13.78 -15.82 5.79
N GLY A 66 -13.08 -16.52 4.89
CA GLY A 66 -13.30 -16.43 3.45
C GLY A 66 -12.70 -15.20 2.76
N ASP A 67 -11.92 -14.39 3.47
CA ASP A 67 -11.24 -13.21 2.93
C ASP A 67 -9.81 -13.56 2.48
N LEU A 68 -9.70 -14.19 1.32
CA LEU A 68 -8.42 -14.60 0.75
C LEU A 68 -7.67 -13.40 0.14
N HIS A 69 -6.34 -13.48 0.11
CA HIS A 69 -5.53 -12.41 -0.47
C HIS A 69 -5.70 -12.30 -1.98
N ARG A 70 -5.62 -11.07 -2.47
CA ARG A 70 -5.30 -10.72 -3.85
C ARG A 70 -3.89 -10.16 -3.89
N PHE A 71 -3.07 -10.70 -4.78
CA PHE A 71 -1.74 -10.16 -5.07
C PHE A 71 -1.82 -9.16 -6.21
N TYR A 72 -1.12 -8.05 -6.06
CA TYR A 72 -0.95 -7.03 -7.08
C TYR A 72 0.53 -6.87 -7.41
N TYR A 73 0.85 -6.80 -8.69
CA TYR A 73 2.20 -6.62 -9.19
C TYR A 73 2.29 -5.23 -9.81
N GLY A 74 3.07 -4.37 -9.17
CA GLY A 74 3.32 -3.01 -9.63
C GLY A 74 4.62 -2.93 -10.42
N ARG A 75 4.59 -2.31 -11.60
CA ARG A 75 5.79 -1.84 -12.28
C ARG A 75 6.17 -0.48 -11.74
N ILE A 76 7.37 -0.35 -11.20
CA ILE A 76 7.92 0.95 -10.77
C ILE A 76 8.11 1.82 -12.01
N LEU A 77 7.43 2.97 -12.03
CA LEU A 77 7.58 4.02 -13.04
C LEU A 77 8.61 5.07 -12.63
N GLY A 78 8.80 5.27 -11.33
CA GLY A 78 9.80 6.17 -10.77
C GLY A 78 10.04 5.93 -9.28
N ALA A 79 11.25 6.30 -8.84
CA ALA A 79 11.63 6.35 -7.43
C ALA A 79 12.09 7.77 -7.12
N PHE A 80 11.40 8.41 -6.18
CA PHE A 80 11.62 9.81 -5.82
C PHE A 80 12.04 9.87 -4.35
N ALA A 81 13.08 10.63 -4.06
CA ALA A 81 13.61 10.78 -2.71
C ALA A 81 13.65 12.26 -2.34
N ALA A 82 13.30 12.56 -1.08
CA ALA A 82 13.55 13.88 -0.51
C ALA A 82 15.07 14.15 -0.51
N PRO A 83 15.52 15.42 -0.62
CA PRO A 83 16.95 15.75 -0.61
C PRO A 83 17.68 15.24 0.63
N ASP A 84 16.98 15.15 1.75
CA ASP A 84 17.46 14.70 3.06
C ASP A 84 17.10 13.23 3.38
N ALA A 85 16.66 12.44 2.39
CA ALA A 85 16.17 11.09 2.61
C ALA A 85 17.18 10.19 3.36
N ALA A 86 18.48 10.34 3.07
CA ALA A 86 19.53 9.57 3.74
C ALA A 86 19.60 9.82 5.25
N GLU A 87 19.33 11.05 5.69
CA GLU A 87 19.35 11.45 7.10
C GLU A 87 18.10 11.01 7.85
N ARG A 88 16.99 10.84 7.13
CA ARG A 88 15.67 10.47 7.67
C ARG A 88 15.45 8.97 7.80
N LEU A 89 16.33 8.17 7.21
CA LEU A 89 16.23 6.70 7.13
C LEU A 89 17.27 5.96 7.99
N VAL A 90 18.09 6.69 8.74
CA VAL A 90 19.08 6.15 9.69
C VAL A 90 18.54 6.07 11.12
#